data_AF-A0A0G2JF07-F1
#
_entry.id   AF-A0A0G2JF07-F1
#
_cell.length_a   1.000
_cell.length_b   1.000
_cell.length_c   1.000
_cell.angle_alpha   90.00
_cell.angle_beta   90.00
_cell.angle_gamma   90.00
#
_symmetry.space_group_name_H-M   'P 1'
#
loop_
_entity.id
_entity.type
_entity.pdbx_description
1 polymer ?
#
loop_
_entity_poly.entity_id
_entity_poly.type
_entity_poly.pdbx_seq_one_letter_code
_entity_poly.pdbx_strand_id
1 'polypeptide(L)'
;MKLAHLSLFLLALHLSSSRSPSASDLPQEELVDQKCLLQKYTHRSCNKVFCQPWQRCIEGTCICKLPYQCPRAGTPVCAMNGRSYPTYCHQKSFECLHPEIKFSHNGTCAAEGKFNVSLIYGRTKTEGLVQVKLVDQDERMFICK
;
A
#
# COMPACT_ATOMS: atom_id res chain seq x y z
N MET A 1 21.08 -25.75 -67.76
CA MET A 1 20.89 -26.54 -66.53
C MET A 1 21.51 -25.87 -65.28
N LYS A 2 21.29 -24.57 -65.05
CA LYS A 2 21.74 -23.89 -63.81
C LYS A 2 20.64 -23.06 -63.13
N LEU A 3 19.56 -22.71 -63.83
CA LEU A 3 18.42 -21.98 -63.26
C LEU A 3 17.46 -22.88 -62.44
N ALA A 4 17.31 -24.16 -62.80
CA ALA A 4 16.40 -25.08 -62.13
C ALA A 4 16.92 -25.59 -60.76
N HIS A 5 18.23 -25.51 -60.51
CA HIS A 5 18.80 -25.83 -59.20
C HIS A 5 18.67 -24.69 -58.20
N LEU A 6 18.58 -23.44 -58.66
CA LEU A 6 18.45 -22.26 -57.80
C LEU A 6 17.02 -22.15 -57.23
N SER A 7 16.02 -22.56 -58.01
CA SER A 7 14.61 -22.61 -57.57
C SER A 7 14.33 -23.76 -56.60
N LEU A 8 14.99 -24.91 -56.73
CA LEU A 8 14.84 -26.04 -55.79
C LEU A 8 15.44 -25.72 -54.41
N PHE A 9 16.55 -24.96 -54.35
CA PHE A 9 17.17 -24.53 -53.10
C PHE A 9 16.33 -23.53 -52.30
N LEU A 10 15.59 -22.66 -52.99
CA LEU A 10 14.70 -21.67 -52.36
C LEU A 10 13.44 -22.33 -51.74
N LEU A 11 12.91 -23.38 -52.35
CA LEU A 11 11.76 -24.13 -51.82
C LEU A 11 12.12 -24.99 -50.59
N ALA A 12 13.37 -25.46 -50.48
CA ALA A 12 13.83 -26.24 -49.34
C ALA A 12 14.00 -25.39 -48.05
N LEU A 13 14.33 -24.11 -48.18
CA LEU A 13 14.45 -23.19 -47.03
C LEU A 13 13.11 -22.80 -46.41
N HIS A 14 11.99 -23.03 -47.11
CA HIS A 14 10.64 -22.74 -46.60
C HIS A 14 9.97 -23.94 -45.89
N LEU A 15 10.55 -25.15 -45.93
CA LEU A 15 9.91 -26.36 -45.40
C LEU A 15 10.50 -26.93 -44.10
N SER A 16 11.48 -26.27 -43.48
CA SER A 16 12.11 -26.81 -42.26
C SER A 16 12.39 -25.73 -41.22
N SER A 17 11.32 -25.22 -40.58
CA SER A 17 11.39 -24.82 -39.17
C SER A 17 9.98 -24.71 -38.57
N SER A 18 9.25 -25.82 -38.52
CA SER A 18 8.19 -25.99 -37.52
C SER A 18 8.86 -26.32 -36.19
N ARG A 19 9.52 -25.32 -35.59
CA ARG A 19 9.95 -25.44 -34.20
C ARG A 19 8.70 -25.26 -33.35
N SER A 20 8.11 -26.37 -32.93
CA SER A 20 7.13 -26.38 -31.84
C SER A 20 7.74 -25.61 -30.67
N PRO A 21 7.03 -24.68 -30.02
CA PRO A 21 7.55 -24.03 -28.83
C PRO A 21 7.81 -25.12 -27.80
N SER A 22 9.08 -25.33 -27.46
CA SER A 22 9.41 -26.15 -26.30
C SER A 22 8.82 -25.46 -25.07
N ALA A 23 8.21 -26.24 -24.18
CA ALA A 23 7.60 -25.79 -22.93
C ALA A 23 8.60 -25.13 -21.94
N SER A 24 9.79 -24.76 -22.40
CA SER A 24 10.89 -24.16 -21.64
C SER A 24 11.14 -22.68 -21.99
N ASP A 25 10.45 -22.10 -22.97
CA ASP A 25 10.53 -20.67 -23.34
C ASP A 25 9.20 -19.95 -23.02
N LEU A 26 8.65 -20.17 -21.82
CA LEU A 26 7.68 -19.21 -21.30
C LEU A 26 8.45 -17.92 -21.01
N PRO A 27 8.17 -16.79 -21.69
CA PRO A 27 8.62 -15.50 -21.21
C PRO A 27 8.18 -15.42 -19.75
N GLN A 28 9.07 -14.98 -18.85
CA GLN A 28 8.70 -14.62 -17.48
C GLN A 28 7.30 -14.03 -17.53
N GLU A 29 6.33 -14.70 -16.90
CA GLU A 29 4.94 -14.30 -16.94
C GLU A 29 4.90 -12.78 -16.77
N GLU A 30 4.29 -12.08 -17.73
CA GLU A 30 4.05 -10.64 -17.62
C GLU A 30 3.00 -10.47 -16.51
N LEU A 31 3.45 -10.58 -15.25
CA LEU A 31 2.63 -10.59 -14.03
C LEU A 31 1.90 -9.25 -13.82
N VAL A 32 2.21 -8.24 -14.63
CA VAL A 32 1.71 -6.88 -14.53
C VAL A 32 0.94 -6.51 -15.78
N ASP A 33 -0.36 -6.25 -15.61
CA ASP A 33 -1.23 -5.81 -16.70
C ASP A 33 -1.01 -4.30 -17.01
N GLN A 34 -0.54 -3.98 -18.22
CA GLN A 34 -0.29 -2.60 -18.66
C GLN A 34 -1.55 -1.72 -18.65
N LYS A 35 -2.72 -2.29 -18.96
CA LYS A 35 -3.98 -1.54 -18.98
C LYS A 35 -4.37 -1.08 -17.58
N CYS A 36 -4.10 -1.87 -16.54
CA CYS A 36 -4.38 -1.53 -15.15
C CYS A 36 -3.37 -0.52 -14.59
N LEU A 37 -2.12 -0.55 -15.04
CA LEU A 37 -1.11 0.47 -14.69
C LEU A 37 -1.55 1.86 -15.14
N LEU A 38 -2.14 1.97 -16.33
CA LEU A 38 -2.69 3.24 -16.83
C LEU A 38 -3.79 3.82 -15.93
N GLN A 39 -4.52 2.96 -15.20
CA GLN A 39 -5.58 3.38 -14.28
C GLN A 39 -5.04 3.84 -12.92
N LYS A 40 -3.76 3.61 -12.61
CA LYS A 40 -3.10 4.04 -11.37
C LYS A 40 -3.88 3.69 -10.10
N TYR A 41 -4.40 2.46 -10.03
CA TYR A 41 -5.13 2.00 -8.86
C TYR A 41 -4.28 2.09 -7.58
N THR A 42 -4.90 2.47 -6.48
CA THR A 42 -4.25 2.58 -5.16
C THR A 42 -5.08 1.87 -4.09
N HIS A 43 -4.65 1.94 -2.83
CA HIS A 43 -5.46 1.49 -1.68
C HIS A 43 -6.84 2.19 -1.58
N ARG A 44 -7.07 3.28 -2.34
CA ARG A 44 -8.36 3.98 -2.40
C ARG A 44 -9.25 3.54 -3.55
N SER A 45 -8.84 2.58 -4.38
CA SER A 45 -9.60 2.14 -5.54
C SER A 45 -10.48 0.94 -5.19
N CYS A 46 -11.77 1.17 -4.90
CA CYS A 46 -12.67 0.10 -4.45
C CYS A 46 -13.08 -0.91 -5.54
N ASN A 47 -12.72 -0.65 -6.79
CA ASN A 47 -12.81 -1.65 -7.86
C ASN A 47 -11.73 -2.74 -7.76
N LYS A 48 -10.77 -2.61 -6.85
CA LYS A 48 -9.64 -3.54 -6.66
C LYS A 48 -9.45 -4.03 -5.22
N VAL A 49 -9.73 -3.19 -4.23
CA VAL A 49 -9.57 -3.53 -2.80
C VAL A 49 -10.79 -3.08 -2.00
N PHE A 50 -11.08 -3.74 -0.88
CA PHE A 50 -12.08 -3.23 0.06
C PHE A 50 -11.61 -1.93 0.71
N CYS A 51 -12.52 -0.98 0.88
CA CYS A 51 -12.25 0.24 1.63
C CYS A 51 -12.02 -0.06 3.11
N GLN A 52 -11.28 0.82 3.78
CA GLN A 52 -11.11 0.76 5.22
C GLN A 52 -12.45 0.94 5.95
N PRO A 53 -12.63 0.44 7.20
CA PRO A 53 -13.92 0.51 7.91
C PRO A 53 -14.51 1.92 8.05
N TRP A 54 -13.65 2.94 8.19
CA TRP A 54 -13.99 4.37 8.28
C TRP A 54 -14.16 5.06 6.90
N GLN A 55 -14.24 4.29 5.81
CA GLN A 55 -14.46 4.76 4.45
C GLN A 55 -15.65 4.05 3.80
N ARG A 56 -16.19 4.63 2.73
CA ARG A 56 -17.23 4.04 1.87
C ARG A 56 -16.84 4.17 0.40
N CYS A 57 -17.28 3.22 -0.42
CA CYS A 57 -17.03 3.22 -1.86
C CYS A 57 -18.07 4.09 -2.58
N ILE A 58 -17.61 5.06 -3.38
CA ILE A 58 -18.43 5.84 -4.30
C ILE A 58 -17.66 5.95 -5.60
N GLU A 59 -18.30 5.59 -6.72
CA GLU A 59 -17.73 5.74 -8.06
C GLU A 59 -16.32 5.12 -8.17
N GLY A 60 -16.13 3.92 -7.61
CA GLY A 60 -14.84 3.22 -7.66
C GLY A 60 -13.74 3.80 -6.74
N THR A 61 -14.05 4.82 -5.93
CA THR A 61 -13.14 5.45 -4.98
C THR A 61 -13.61 5.32 -3.52
N CYS A 62 -12.69 5.00 -2.63
CA CYS A 62 -12.90 5.00 -1.18
C CYS A 62 -12.84 6.42 -0.64
N ILE A 63 -13.98 6.93 -0.19
CA ILE A 63 -14.10 8.25 0.44
C ILE A 63 -14.32 8.11 1.95
N CYS A 64 -13.93 9.12 2.71
CA CYS A 64 -14.10 9.15 4.17
C CYS A 64 -15.59 9.08 4.55
N LYS A 65 -15.93 8.22 5.51
CA LYS A 65 -17.22 8.32 6.22
C LYS A 65 -17.16 9.45 7.23
N LEU A 66 -18.31 9.99 7.59
CA LEU A 66 -18.43 10.93 8.70
C LEU A 66 -18.38 10.16 10.03
N PRO A 67 -17.83 10.73 11.12
CA PRO A 67 -17.60 9.99 12.36
C PRO A 67 -18.86 9.32 12.92
N TYR A 68 -20.03 9.95 12.82
CA TYR A 68 -21.30 9.39 13.31
C TYR A 68 -21.80 8.16 12.53
N GLN A 69 -21.20 7.86 11.36
CA GLN A 69 -21.51 6.65 10.57
C GLN A 69 -20.70 5.44 11.05
N CYS A 70 -19.77 5.62 11.98
CA CYS A 70 -19.04 4.53 12.60
C CYS A 70 -19.92 3.79 13.63
N PRO A 71 -19.68 2.48 13.84
CA PRO A 71 -20.29 1.75 14.95
C PRO A 71 -19.92 2.37 16.30
N ARG A 72 -20.90 2.44 17.20
CA ARG A 72 -20.71 2.98 18.56
C ARG A 72 -20.03 1.99 19.52
N ALA A 73 -20.07 0.70 19.22
CA ALA A 73 -19.40 -0.32 20.02
C ALA A 73 -17.88 -0.27 19.81
N GLY A 74 -17.12 -0.22 20.90
CA GLY A 74 -15.66 -0.23 20.88
C GLY A 74 -15.06 0.38 22.15
N THR A 75 -13.74 0.50 22.16
CA THR A 75 -12.97 1.10 23.26
C THR A 75 -12.52 2.52 22.89
N PRO A 76 -12.41 3.43 23.87
CA PRO A 76 -11.95 4.79 23.63
C PRO A 76 -10.50 4.82 23.15
N VAL A 77 -10.16 5.85 22.38
CA VAL A 77 -8.81 6.08 21.86
C VAL A 77 -8.42 7.56 21.96
N CYS A 78 -7.13 7.84 22.02
CA CYS A 78 -6.59 9.20 22.05
C CYS A 78 -5.90 9.56 20.72
N ALA A 79 -6.10 10.80 20.27
CA ALA A 79 -5.38 11.39 19.15
C ALA A 79 -4.21 12.27 19.61
N MET A 80 -3.28 12.59 18.70
CA MET A 80 -2.08 13.39 18.99
C MET A 80 -2.38 14.82 19.48
N ASN A 81 -3.57 15.34 19.21
CA ASN A 81 -4.02 16.65 19.71
C ASN A 81 -4.61 16.60 21.13
N GLY A 82 -4.48 15.46 21.84
CA GLY A 82 -5.00 15.30 23.20
C GLY A 82 -6.52 15.12 23.27
N ARG A 83 -7.19 14.91 22.12
CA ARG A 83 -8.64 14.66 22.08
C ARG A 83 -8.93 13.16 22.13
N SER A 84 -9.83 12.76 23.03
CA SER A 84 -10.35 11.40 23.11
C SER A 84 -11.52 11.19 22.13
N TYR A 85 -11.60 10.01 21.54
CA TYR A 85 -12.69 9.58 20.66
C TYR A 85 -13.36 8.31 21.19
N PRO A 86 -14.67 8.11 20.95
CA PRO A 86 -15.40 6.96 21.49
C PRO A 86 -14.86 5.61 21.04
N THR A 87 -14.44 5.50 19.77
CA THR A 87 -13.86 4.28 19.20
C THR A 87 -12.77 4.60 18.19
N TYR A 88 -11.93 3.61 17.86
CA TYR A 88 -10.91 3.73 16.82
C TYR A 88 -11.48 4.17 15.45
N CYS A 89 -12.67 3.67 15.06
CA CYS A 89 -13.32 4.08 13.81
C CYS A 89 -13.60 5.59 13.79
N HIS A 90 -14.11 6.16 14.89
CA HIS A 90 -14.40 7.59 14.97
C HIS A 90 -13.14 8.43 14.81
N GLN A 91 -12.04 8.05 15.47
CA GLN A 91 -10.76 8.75 15.34
C GLN A 91 -10.21 8.67 13.92
N LYS A 92 -10.21 7.48 13.29
CA LYS A 92 -9.72 7.31 11.91
C LYS A 92 -10.61 7.94 10.85
N SER A 93 -11.93 7.96 11.05
CA SER A 93 -12.87 8.70 10.21
C SER A 93 -12.58 10.19 10.28
N PHE A 94 -12.35 10.72 11.47
CA PHE A 94 -11.98 12.12 11.66
C PHE A 94 -10.60 12.43 11.05
N GLU A 95 -9.58 11.58 11.25
CA GLU A 95 -8.26 11.72 10.61
C GLU A 95 -8.34 11.69 9.08
N CYS A 96 -9.24 10.89 8.51
CA CYS A 96 -9.45 10.83 7.06
C CYS A 96 -9.90 12.19 6.49
N LEU A 97 -10.73 12.92 7.26
CA LEU A 97 -11.20 14.27 6.93
C LEU A 97 -10.17 15.35 7.31
N HIS A 98 -9.39 15.11 8.37
CA HIS A 98 -8.40 16.00 8.97
C HIS A 98 -7.05 15.29 9.12
N PRO A 99 -6.25 15.22 8.03
CA PRO A 99 -5.05 14.38 7.96
C PRO A 99 -3.99 14.67 9.02
N GLU A 100 -3.99 15.85 9.63
CA GLU A 100 -3.07 16.28 10.67
C GLU A 100 -3.32 15.61 12.03
N ILE A 101 -4.53 15.06 12.26
CA ILE A 101 -4.95 14.55 13.57
C ILE A 101 -4.74 13.04 13.65
N LYS A 102 -3.49 12.65 13.88
CA LYS A 102 -3.08 11.24 13.97
C LYS A 102 -3.50 10.57 15.27
N PHE A 103 -3.54 9.25 15.23
CA PHE A 103 -3.69 8.40 16.41
C PHE A 103 -2.49 8.56 17.36
N SER A 104 -2.73 8.49 18.67
CA SER A 104 -1.68 8.54 19.71
C SER A 104 -1.59 7.21 20.46
N HIS A 105 -2.62 6.83 21.21
CA HIS A 105 -2.65 5.60 22.00
C HIS A 105 -4.08 5.10 22.23
N ASN A 106 -4.19 3.85 22.66
CA ASN A 106 -5.44 3.23 23.07
C ASN A 106 -5.84 3.74 24.47
N GLY A 107 -7.15 3.87 24.71
CA GLY A 107 -7.68 4.44 25.95
C GLY A 107 -7.99 5.93 25.84
N THR A 108 -8.47 6.50 26.93
CA THR A 108 -8.66 7.95 27.06
C THR A 108 -7.31 8.64 27.14
N CYS A 109 -7.22 9.88 26.65
CA CYS A 109 -5.99 10.65 26.70
C CYS A 109 -5.45 10.80 28.12
N ALA A 110 -4.21 10.35 28.34
CA ALA A 110 -3.43 10.68 29.53
C ALA A 110 -2.93 12.14 29.46
N ALA A 111 -2.78 12.78 30.63
CA ALA A 111 -2.36 14.19 30.69
C ALA A 111 -0.90 14.41 30.24
N GLU A 112 -0.02 13.40 30.32
CA GLU A 112 1.44 13.64 30.25
C GLU A 112 2.25 12.74 29.29
N GLY A 113 1.62 11.83 28.55
CA GLY A 113 2.34 10.93 27.61
C GLY A 113 2.36 11.44 26.16
N LYS A 114 3.52 11.38 25.50
CA LYS A 114 3.66 11.69 24.05
C LYS A 114 4.41 10.60 23.31
N PHE A 115 3.81 10.10 22.23
CA PHE A 115 4.48 9.22 21.28
C PHE A 115 5.48 10.03 20.43
N ASN A 116 6.69 9.51 20.25
CA ASN A 116 7.72 10.16 19.44
C ASN A 116 8.50 9.14 18.62
N VAL A 117 8.83 9.50 17.38
CA VAL A 117 9.71 8.73 16.49
C VAL A 117 10.83 9.64 16.01
N SER A 118 12.06 9.15 16.09
CA SER A 118 13.25 9.87 15.66
C SER A 118 14.21 8.95 14.92
N LEU A 119 14.92 9.50 13.93
CA LEU A 119 16.04 8.84 13.27
C LEU A 119 17.33 9.37 13.88
N ILE A 120 18.18 8.48 14.37
CA ILE A 120 19.46 8.85 14.98
C ILE A 120 20.63 8.18 14.27
N TYR A 121 21.82 8.77 14.39
CA TYR A 121 23.05 8.32 13.71
C TYR A 121 23.00 8.29 12.16
N GLY A 122 22.02 8.97 11.56
CA GLY A 122 22.01 9.22 10.11
C GLY A 122 22.96 10.35 9.73
N ARG A 123 23.47 10.34 8.48
CA ARG A 123 24.22 11.47 7.93
C ARG A 123 23.28 12.57 7.44
N THR A 124 22.06 12.19 7.05
CA THR A 124 20.98 13.09 6.63
C THR A 124 19.78 12.98 7.55
N LYS A 125 18.80 13.89 7.41
CA LYS A 125 17.56 13.87 8.21
C LYS A 125 16.57 12.77 7.79
N THR A 126 16.83 12.07 6.69
CA THR A 126 15.93 11.08 6.09
C THR A 126 16.43 9.64 6.25
N GLU A 127 17.54 9.44 6.96
CA GLU A 127 18.13 8.12 7.22
C GLU A 127 18.58 8.02 8.68
N GLY A 128 18.79 6.80 9.18
CA GLY A 128 19.30 6.54 10.53
C GLY A 128 18.67 5.32 11.18
N LEU A 129 19.10 5.03 12.41
CA LEU A 129 18.47 4.04 13.26
C LEU A 129 17.18 4.59 13.85
N VAL A 130 16.11 3.79 13.79
CA VAL A 130 14.79 4.17 14.30
C VAL A 130 14.79 4.05 15.82
N GLN A 131 14.51 5.17 16.48
CA GLN A 131 14.29 5.24 17.91
C GLN A 131 12.86 5.71 18.19
N VAL A 132 12.17 5.03 19.10
CA VAL A 132 10.75 5.26 19.45
C VAL A 132 10.61 5.51 20.94
N LYS A 133 9.80 6.51 21.31
CA LYS A 133 9.29 6.73 22.68
C LYS A 133 7.79 6.41 22.69
N LEU A 134 7.38 5.42 23.47
CA LEU A 134 5.95 5.11 23.67
C LEU A 134 5.30 6.10 24.65
N VAL A 135 3.97 6.20 24.63
CA VAL A 135 3.22 7.14 25.47
C VAL A 135 3.41 6.85 26.97
N ASP A 136 3.38 5.57 27.34
CA ASP A 136 3.43 5.11 28.73
C ASP A 136 4.85 4.74 29.20
N GLN A 137 5.87 5.13 28.43
CA GLN A 137 7.27 4.83 28.73
C GLN A 137 8.11 6.10 28.66
N ASP A 138 8.98 6.29 29.65
CA ASP A 138 9.89 7.42 29.67
C ASP A 138 11.14 7.20 28.83
N GLU A 139 11.53 5.94 28.65
CA GLU A 139 12.72 5.55 27.90
C GLU A 139 12.45 5.47 26.39
N ARG A 140 13.52 5.72 25.62
CA ARG A 140 13.50 5.58 24.17
C ARG A 140 14.14 4.26 23.77
N MET A 141 13.46 3.49 22.94
CA MET A 141 13.89 2.15 22.53
C MET A 141 14.21 2.10 21.03
N PHE A 142 15.07 1.17 20.64
CA PHE A 142 15.33 0.82 19.25
C PHE A 142 14.35 -0.23 18.74
N ILE A 143 14.17 -0.29 17.43
CA ILE A 143 13.35 -1.31 16.76
C ILE A 143 14.24 -2.49 16.33
N CYS A 144 13.80 -3.71 16.66
CA CYS A 144 14.45 -4.94 16.24
C CYS A 144 14.36 -5.10 14.70
N LYS A 145 15.39 -5.71 14.12
CA LYS A 145 15.46 -6.02 12.68
C LYS A 145 14.77 -7.34 12.37
#